data_AF-A0A318V663-F1
#
_entry.id   AF-A0A318V663-F1
#
_cell.length_a   1.000
_cell.length_b   1.000
_cell.length_c   1.000
_cell.angle_alpha   90.00
_cell.angle_beta   90.00
_cell.angle_gamma   90.00
#
_symmetry.space_group_name_H-M   'P 1'
#
loop_
_entity.id
_entity.type
_entity.pdbx_description
1 polymer ?
#
loop_
_entity_poly.entity_id
_entity_poly.type
_entity_poly.pdbx_seq_one_letter_code
_entity_poly.pdbx_strand_id
1 'polypeptide(L)'
;MYEEASNSSVLMLLHTAVYPFLAALIISVIAAKLLRASSYLGYIGGFIAGLSLIHSGLSFPPAQAIDYYSITALIGTVSVLCFTNIRQTIPRNILGLVLFGLSFYLLLNPVLKHTGLLLSLSWAAASAIVTLVYHLLQVQPKELELGNDKAERKLSVLLPTVGLMIVAGAAAPVISIGGSLLIGQLLGALGAALFAYVIVSYLTKVTQVFSCIPASLLLGGLITQSHVLADIPLSVILLITASVFVTPIAVRFSSELTNKQSIGVIFIQGVISLLVSGFCLWLVWPESSLY
;
A
#
# COMPACT_ATOMS: atom_id res chain seq x y z
N MET A 1 10.47 8.95 34.30
CA MET A 1 9.33 9.38 33.45
C MET A 1 9.75 9.90 32.07
N TYR A 2 10.66 10.87 31.91
CA TYR A 2 11.09 11.32 30.57
C TYR A 2 12.03 10.34 29.83
N GLU A 3 12.88 9.59 30.54
CA GLU A 3 13.78 8.59 29.92
C GLU A 3 13.04 7.35 29.39
N GLU A 4 11.93 6.94 30.01
CA GLU A 4 11.13 5.80 29.56
C GLU A 4 10.31 6.13 28.29
N ALA A 5 9.83 7.36 28.16
CA ALA A 5 9.14 7.84 26.96
C ALA A 5 10.08 8.04 25.76
N SER A 6 11.34 8.41 26.03
CA SER A 6 12.40 8.47 25.00
C SER A 6 12.69 7.08 24.43
N ASN A 7 12.86 6.07 25.28
CA ASN A 7 13.11 4.70 24.84
C ASN A 7 11.90 4.09 24.10
N SER A 8 10.67 4.38 24.52
CA SER A 8 9.47 3.86 23.83
C SER A 8 9.30 4.46 22.43
N SER A 9 9.58 5.75 22.26
CA SER A 9 9.51 6.42 20.96
C SER A 9 10.55 5.89 19.97
N VAL A 10 11.77 5.64 20.45
CA VAL A 10 12.84 5.04 19.64
C VAL A 10 12.50 3.60 19.24
N LEU A 11 12.01 2.80 20.20
CA LEU A 11 11.63 1.40 19.93
C LEU A 11 10.45 1.32 18.96
N MET A 12 9.48 2.23 19.11
CA MET A 12 8.37 2.38 18.17
C MET A 12 8.88 2.71 16.76
N LEU A 13 9.76 3.70 16.60
CA LEU A 13 10.34 4.05 15.30
C LEU A 13 11.14 2.88 14.68
N LEU A 14 11.81 2.09 15.52
CA LEU A 14 12.54 0.91 15.11
C LEU A 14 11.62 -0.16 14.51
N HIS A 15 10.53 -0.50 15.21
CA HIS A 15 9.58 -1.54 14.78
C HIS A 15 8.73 -1.10 13.58
N THR A 16 8.45 0.20 13.46
CA THR A 16 7.54 0.76 12.46
C THR A 16 8.20 1.16 11.16
N ALA A 17 9.46 1.60 11.21
CA ALA A 17 10.16 2.11 10.03
C ALA A 17 11.47 1.37 9.79
N VAL A 18 12.35 1.28 10.79
CA VAL A 18 13.75 0.84 10.57
C VAL A 18 13.85 -0.65 10.27
N TYR A 19 13.23 -1.52 11.08
CA TYR A 19 13.27 -2.96 10.84
C TYR A 19 12.52 -3.40 9.58
N PRO A 20 11.30 -2.91 9.30
CA PRO A 20 10.64 -3.18 8.01
C PRO A 20 11.47 -2.71 6.82
N PHE A 21 12.11 -1.54 6.92
CA PHE A 21 13.01 -1.02 5.89
C PHE A 21 14.22 -1.93 5.66
N LEU A 22 14.94 -2.31 6.72
CA LEU A 22 16.10 -3.18 6.63
C LEU A 22 15.74 -4.58 6.10
N ALA A 23 14.64 -5.15 6.59
CA ALA A 23 14.12 -6.43 6.11
C ALA A 23 13.76 -6.34 4.62
N ALA A 24 13.01 -5.32 4.20
CA ALA A 24 12.69 -5.08 2.81
C ALA A 24 13.95 -4.91 1.96
N LEU A 25 14.95 -4.16 2.44
CA LEU A 25 16.19 -3.91 1.70
C LEU A 25 16.98 -5.21 1.49
N ILE A 26 17.16 -6.02 2.53
CA ILE A 26 17.87 -7.31 2.44
C ILE A 26 17.12 -8.25 1.48
N ILE A 27 15.82 -8.43 1.69
CA ILE A 27 15.00 -9.35 0.88
C ILE A 27 14.90 -8.85 -0.56
N SER A 28 14.74 -7.54 -0.79
CA SER A 28 14.76 -6.94 -2.13
C SER A 28 16.10 -7.15 -2.82
N VAL A 29 17.24 -7.02 -2.13
CA VAL A 29 18.56 -7.28 -2.73
C VAL A 29 18.72 -8.74 -3.12
N ILE A 30 18.29 -9.66 -2.25
CA ILE A 30 18.30 -11.10 -2.53
C ILE A 30 17.38 -11.42 -3.71
N ALA A 31 16.13 -10.94 -3.68
CA ALA A 31 15.15 -11.17 -4.74
C ALA A 31 15.58 -10.55 -6.08
N ALA A 32 16.17 -9.35 -6.08
CA ALA A 32 16.68 -8.70 -7.28
C ALA A 32 17.88 -9.44 -7.90
N LYS A 33 18.76 -10.02 -7.06
CA LYS A 33 19.92 -10.79 -7.55
C LYS A 33 19.55 -12.21 -7.98
N LEU A 34 18.72 -12.91 -7.21
CA LEU A 34 18.44 -14.34 -7.37
C LEU A 34 17.21 -14.62 -8.21
N LEU A 35 16.13 -13.86 -8.00
CA LEU A 35 14.80 -14.22 -8.49
C LEU A 35 14.26 -13.31 -9.60
N ARG A 36 14.90 -12.16 -9.90
CA ARG A 36 14.62 -11.10 -10.92
C ARG A 36 13.16 -10.91 -11.35
N ALA A 37 12.50 -11.96 -11.82
CA ALA A 37 11.07 -12.16 -12.04
C ALA A 37 10.16 -12.16 -10.77
N SER A 38 10.68 -11.96 -9.55
CA SER A 38 9.83 -11.80 -8.34
C SER A 38 10.34 -10.73 -7.38
N SER A 39 10.87 -9.63 -7.92
CA SER A 39 11.43 -8.51 -7.14
C SER A 39 10.45 -7.91 -6.12
N TYR A 40 9.14 -7.92 -6.41
CA TYR A 40 8.08 -7.40 -5.54
C TYR A 40 7.96 -8.17 -4.20
N LEU A 41 8.48 -9.40 -4.13
CA LEU A 41 8.56 -10.16 -2.87
C LEU A 41 9.42 -9.45 -1.82
N GLY A 42 10.30 -8.54 -2.24
CA GLY A 42 11.12 -7.73 -1.34
C GLY A 42 10.30 -6.88 -0.37
N TYR A 43 9.40 -6.02 -0.89
CA TYR A 43 8.57 -5.21 -0.01
C TYR A 43 7.50 -6.04 0.71
N ILE A 44 7.01 -7.14 0.11
CA ILE A 44 6.08 -8.05 0.79
C ILE A 44 6.76 -8.67 2.01
N GLY A 45 7.98 -9.17 1.86
CA GLY A 45 8.76 -9.74 2.95
C GLY A 45 9.07 -8.71 4.04
N GLY A 46 9.44 -7.48 3.64
CA GLY A 46 9.65 -6.39 4.60
C GLY A 46 8.39 -5.97 5.35
N PHE A 47 7.25 -5.91 4.66
CA PHE A 47 5.96 -5.64 5.29
C PHE A 47 5.54 -6.77 6.24
N ILE A 48 5.71 -8.04 5.86
CA ILE A 48 5.43 -9.19 6.75
C ILE A 48 6.35 -9.18 7.97
N ALA A 49 7.63 -8.87 7.81
CA ALA A 49 8.54 -8.71 8.94
C ALA A 49 8.07 -7.59 9.89
N GLY A 50 7.65 -6.44 9.34
CA GLY A 50 7.05 -5.36 10.10
C GLY A 50 5.76 -5.78 10.80
N LEU A 51 4.87 -6.48 10.09
CA LEU A 51 3.64 -7.05 10.63
C LEU A 51 3.96 -7.94 11.83
N SER A 52 4.90 -8.89 11.71
CA SER A 52 5.27 -9.78 12.82
C SER A 52 5.86 -9.02 14.02
N LEU A 53 6.66 -7.98 13.79
CA LEU A 53 7.28 -7.18 14.87
C LEU A 53 6.29 -6.24 15.57
N ILE A 54 5.35 -5.67 14.82
CA ILE A 54 4.31 -4.77 15.35
C ILE A 54 3.19 -5.57 16.03
N HIS A 55 2.80 -6.70 15.43
CA HIS A 55 1.67 -7.52 15.86
C HIS A 55 2.00 -8.46 17.02
N SER A 56 3.26 -8.91 17.16
CA SER A 56 3.70 -9.67 18.34
C SER A 56 3.60 -8.88 19.66
N GLY A 57 3.44 -7.55 19.59
CA GLY A 57 3.25 -6.70 20.75
C GLY A 57 1.80 -6.42 21.16
N LEU A 58 0.80 -6.74 20.32
CA LEU A 58 -0.60 -6.33 20.54
C LEU A 58 -1.60 -7.42 20.10
N SER A 59 -2.01 -8.27 21.04
CA SER A 59 -3.09 -9.24 20.82
C SER A 59 -4.45 -8.55 20.84
N PHE A 60 -4.96 -8.11 19.68
CA PHE A 60 -6.32 -7.58 19.55
C PHE A 60 -7.32 -8.70 19.16
N PRO A 61 -8.27 -9.08 20.03
CA PRO A 61 -9.42 -9.91 19.66
C PRO A 61 -10.49 -9.10 18.91
N PRO A 62 -11.39 -9.74 18.13
CA PRO A 62 -11.49 -11.17 17.83
C PRO A 62 -10.87 -11.54 16.47
N ALA A 63 -10.48 -12.83 16.27
CA ALA A 63 -9.88 -13.39 15.04
C ALA A 63 -9.07 -12.37 14.22
N GLN A 64 -7.84 -12.09 14.67
CA GLN A 64 -6.96 -11.00 14.26
C GLN A 64 -7.16 -10.59 12.80
N ALA A 65 -8.00 -9.57 12.53
CA ALA A 65 -8.25 -9.04 11.19
C ALA A 65 -6.94 -8.62 10.48
N ILE A 66 -5.92 -8.34 11.29
CA ILE A 66 -4.56 -7.99 10.90
C ILE A 66 -3.77 -9.23 10.40
N ASP A 67 -4.07 -10.46 10.85
CA ASP A 67 -3.41 -11.67 10.35
C ASP A 67 -3.72 -11.93 8.87
N TYR A 68 -4.92 -11.53 8.45
CA TYR A 68 -5.37 -11.64 7.06
C TYR A 68 -4.58 -10.73 6.10
N TYR A 69 -3.70 -9.85 6.59
CA TYR A 69 -2.74 -9.16 5.73
C TYR A 69 -1.70 -10.11 5.12
N SER A 70 -1.30 -11.18 5.83
CA SER A 70 -0.40 -12.20 5.27
C SER A 70 -1.07 -12.94 4.10
N ILE A 71 -2.35 -13.27 4.27
CA ILE A 71 -3.19 -13.89 3.23
C ILE A 71 -3.42 -12.90 2.08
N THR A 72 -3.64 -11.62 2.39
CA THR A 72 -3.78 -10.56 1.38
C THR A 72 -2.50 -10.40 0.54
N ALA A 73 -1.32 -10.48 1.15
CA ALA A 73 -0.05 -10.47 0.42
C ALA A 73 0.07 -11.68 -0.52
N LEU A 74 -0.40 -12.86 -0.09
CA LEU A 74 -0.45 -14.07 -0.91
C LEU A 74 -1.45 -13.92 -2.07
N ILE A 75 -2.66 -13.43 -1.81
CA ILE A 75 -3.66 -13.13 -2.86
C ILE A 75 -3.12 -12.08 -3.83
N GLY A 76 -2.42 -11.07 -3.35
CA GLY A 76 -1.74 -10.08 -4.19
C GLY A 76 -0.69 -10.71 -5.09
N THR A 77 0.11 -11.62 -4.57
CA THR A 77 1.11 -12.37 -5.34
C THR A 77 0.47 -13.24 -6.43
N VAL A 78 -0.60 -13.98 -6.09
CA VAL A 78 -1.41 -14.73 -7.06
C VAL A 78 -2.01 -13.80 -8.11
N SER A 79 -2.49 -12.63 -7.71
CA SER A 79 -3.04 -11.63 -8.62
C SER A 79 -1.99 -11.12 -9.61
N VAL A 80 -0.74 -10.89 -9.18
CA VAL A 80 0.36 -10.56 -10.09
C VAL A 80 0.56 -11.67 -11.12
N LEU A 81 0.62 -12.94 -10.69
CA LEU A 81 0.76 -14.09 -11.59
C LEU A 81 -0.40 -14.20 -12.59
N CYS A 82 -1.62 -13.97 -12.15
CA CYS A 82 -2.79 -13.95 -13.03
C CYS A 82 -2.70 -12.81 -14.05
N PHE A 83 -2.30 -11.61 -13.63
CA PHE A 83 -2.20 -10.45 -14.52
C PHE A 83 -1.07 -10.58 -15.53
N THR A 84 0.03 -11.26 -15.18
CA THR A 84 1.14 -11.53 -16.09
C THR A 84 0.85 -12.64 -17.08
N ASN A 85 0.12 -13.70 -16.69
CA ASN A 85 -0.09 -14.88 -17.53
C ASN A 85 -1.35 -14.81 -18.40
N ILE A 86 -2.40 -14.11 -17.95
CA ILE A 86 -3.66 -14.00 -18.69
C ILE A 86 -3.59 -12.83 -19.67
N ARG A 87 -3.47 -13.15 -20.97
CA ARG A 87 -3.39 -12.15 -22.04
C ARG A 87 -4.71 -11.44 -22.34
N GLN A 88 -5.83 -12.14 -22.18
CA GLN A 88 -7.15 -11.58 -22.47
C GLN A 88 -7.60 -10.61 -21.35
N THR A 89 -7.91 -9.36 -21.74
CA THR A 89 -8.24 -8.28 -20.80
C THR A 89 -9.47 -8.57 -19.94
N ILE A 90 -10.56 -9.07 -20.54
CA ILE A 90 -11.83 -9.31 -19.84
C ILE A 90 -11.67 -10.37 -18.72
N PRO A 91 -11.21 -11.61 -18.99
CA PRO A 91 -11.07 -12.61 -17.93
C PRO A 91 -10.03 -12.21 -16.88
N ARG A 92 -8.95 -11.51 -17.26
CA ARG A 92 -7.97 -10.97 -16.32
C ARG A 92 -8.62 -10.01 -15.32
N ASN A 93 -9.44 -9.08 -15.79
CA ASN A 93 -10.09 -8.09 -14.94
C ASN A 93 -11.19 -8.72 -14.07
N ILE A 94 -11.95 -9.69 -14.60
CA ILE A 94 -12.94 -10.45 -13.82
C ILE A 94 -12.25 -11.21 -12.69
N LEU A 95 -11.17 -11.93 -13.00
CA LEU A 95 -10.41 -12.66 -11.99
C LEU A 95 -9.77 -11.72 -10.97
N GLY A 96 -9.26 -10.57 -11.42
CA GLY A 96 -8.77 -9.51 -10.54
C GLY A 96 -9.84 -9.01 -9.57
N LEU A 97 -11.05 -8.73 -10.07
CA LEU A 97 -12.17 -8.31 -9.22
C LEU A 97 -12.51 -9.36 -8.16
N VAL A 98 -12.54 -10.64 -8.54
CA VAL A 98 -12.80 -11.75 -7.61
C VAL A 98 -11.70 -11.87 -6.55
N LEU A 99 -10.43 -11.83 -6.95
CA LEU A 99 -9.29 -11.92 -6.02
C LEU A 99 -9.22 -10.71 -5.09
N PHE A 100 -9.44 -9.50 -5.60
CA PHE A 100 -9.46 -8.28 -4.79
C PHE A 100 -10.64 -8.31 -3.81
N GLY A 101 -11.83 -8.71 -4.28
CA GLY A 101 -13.01 -8.87 -3.44
C GLY A 101 -12.80 -9.89 -2.33
N LEU A 102 -12.18 -11.04 -2.64
CA LEU A 102 -11.84 -12.06 -1.66
C LEU A 102 -10.86 -11.52 -0.61
N SER A 103 -9.83 -10.78 -1.03
CA SER A 103 -8.86 -10.17 -0.11
C SER A 103 -9.52 -9.17 0.85
N PHE A 104 -10.32 -8.23 0.33
CA PHE A 104 -11.03 -7.27 1.19
C PHE A 104 -12.07 -7.95 2.09
N TYR A 105 -12.77 -8.96 1.59
CA TYR A 105 -13.71 -9.73 2.40
C TYR A 105 -13.00 -10.39 3.58
N LEU A 106 -11.86 -11.04 3.36
CA LEU A 106 -11.09 -11.68 4.43
C LEU A 106 -10.54 -10.66 5.46
N LEU A 107 -10.16 -9.45 5.02
CA LEU A 107 -9.71 -8.39 5.91
C LEU A 107 -10.84 -7.76 6.74
N LEU A 108 -12.02 -7.59 6.15
CA LEU A 108 -13.12 -6.82 6.76
C LEU A 108 -14.14 -7.68 7.49
N ASN A 109 -14.38 -8.92 7.03
CA ASN A 109 -15.38 -9.80 7.61
C ASN A 109 -15.13 -10.14 9.09
N PRO A 110 -13.90 -10.37 9.58
CA PRO A 110 -13.66 -10.61 11.00
C PRO A 110 -14.15 -9.46 11.90
N VAL A 111 -14.09 -8.23 11.39
CA VAL A 111 -14.51 -7.02 12.12
C VAL A 111 -16.01 -6.75 11.96
N LEU A 112 -16.52 -6.86 10.73
CA LEU A 112 -17.92 -6.56 10.39
C LEU A 112 -18.88 -7.73 10.63
N LYS A 113 -18.41 -8.87 11.16
CA LYS A 113 -19.23 -10.08 11.35
C LYS A 113 -20.50 -9.79 12.16
N HIS A 114 -20.42 -8.90 13.14
CA HIS A 114 -21.52 -8.54 14.02
C HIS A 114 -22.54 -7.60 13.38
N THR A 115 -22.13 -6.86 12.35
CA THR A 115 -22.95 -5.87 11.64
C THR A 115 -23.73 -6.47 10.47
N GLY A 116 -23.34 -7.68 10.03
CA GLY A 116 -24.06 -8.48 9.04
C GLY A 116 -23.28 -8.73 7.75
N LEU A 117 -23.53 -9.89 7.14
CA LEU A 117 -22.84 -10.37 5.94
C LEU A 117 -22.98 -9.42 4.73
N LEU A 118 -24.12 -8.77 4.58
CA LEU A 118 -24.38 -7.86 3.46
C LEU A 118 -23.46 -6.63 3.54
N LEU A 119 -23.20 -6.13 4.75
CA LEU A 119 -22.32 -4.99 4.95
C LEU A 119 -20.87 -5.37 4.63
N SER A 120 -20.38 -6.51 5.10
CA SER A 120 -19.02 -6.98 4.79
C SER A 120 -18.81 -7.23 3.30
N LEU A 121 -19.79 -7.82 2.61
CA LEU A 121 -19.77 -8.00 1.15
C LEU A 121 -19.80 -6.66 0.41
N SER A 122 -20.62 -5.70 0.83
CA SER A 122 -20.72 -4.39 0.17
C SER A 122 -19.41 -3.60 0.24
N TRP A 123 -18.76 -3.59 1.41
CA TRP A 123 -17.46 -2.96 1.59
C TRP A 123 -16.35 -3.65 0.82
N ALA A 124 -16.35 -4.99 0.81
CA ALA A 124 -15.40 -5.76 0.03
C ALA A 124 -15.56 -5.50 -1.48
N ALA A 125 -16.79 -5.47 -1.98
CA ALA A 125 -17.08 -5.17 -3.39
C ALA A 125 -16.67 -3.74 -3.76
N ALA A 126 -17.03 -2.74 -2.94
CA ALA A 126 -16.66 -1.35 -3.17
C ALA A 126 -15.12 -1.18 -3.22
N SER A 127 -14.41 -1.75 -2.26
CA SER A 127 -12.95 -1.68 -2.17
C SER A 127 -12.25 -2.40 -3.33
N ALA A 128 -12.80 -3.54 -3.76
CA ALA A 128 -12.32 -4.27 -4.92
C ALA A 128 -12.51 -3.48 -6.22
N ILE A 129 -13.66 -2.83 -6.40
CA ILE A 129 -13.94 -1.98 -7.55
C ILE A 129 -12.96 -0.80 -7.59
N VAL A 130 -12.77 -0.11 -6.45
CA VAL A 130 -11.83 1.03 -6.36
C VAL A 130 -10.41 0.59 -6.72
N THR A 131 -9.94 -0.52 -6.16
CA THR A 131 -8.60 -1.07 -6.47
C THR A 131 -8.49 -1.50 -7.93
N LEU A 132 -9.54 -2.10 -8.51
CA LEU A 132 -9.55 -2.46 -9.93
C LEU A 132 -9.48 -1.21 -10.82
N VAL A 133 -10.25 -0.15 -10.51
CA VAL A 133 -10.21 1.12 -11.24
C VAL A 133 -8.82 1.74 -11.17
N TYR A 134 -8.16 1.69 -10.00
CA TYR A 134 -6.78 2.13 -9.85
C TYR A 134 -5.85 1.41 -10.86
N HIS A 135 -5.94 0.09 -10.96
CA HIS A 135 -5.13 -0.68 -11.92
C HIS A 135 -5.49 -0.39 -13.38
N LEU A 136 -6.78 -0.25 -13.70
CA LEU A 136 -7.22 0.08 -15.07
C LEU A 136 -6.67 1.42 -15.56
N LEU A 137 -6.51 2.39 -14.66
CA LEU A 137 -5.90 3.68 -14.98
C LEU A 137 -4.38 3.60 -15.19
N GLN A 138 -3.72 2.61 -14.57
CA GLN A 138 -2.25 2.43 -14.69
C GLN A 138 -1.81 1.68 -15.93
N VAL A 139 -2.64 0.77 -16.47
CA VAL A 139 -2.25 -0.01 -17.64
C VAL A 139 -2.12 0.91 -18.86
N GLN A 140 -0.87 1.24 -19.22
CA GLN A 140 -0.58 1.78 -20.54
C GLN A 140 -0.46 0.62 -21.55
N PRO A 141 -1.13 0.69 -22.71
CA PRO A 141 -1.13 -0.38 -23.71
C PRO A 141 0.27 -0.70 -24.27
N LYS A 142 1.22 0.25 -24.21
CA LYS A 142 2.60 0.07 -24.69
C LYS A 142 3.54 -0.66 -23.71
N GLU A 143 3.25 -0.69 -22.40
CA GLU A 143 4.13 -1.31 -21.40
C GLU A 143 4.07 -2.85 -21.42
N LEU A 144 3.02 -3.44 -22.01
CA LEU A 144 2.89 -4.89 -22.22
C LEU A 144 3.86 -5.43 -23.29
N GLU A 145 4.42 -4.58 -24.16
CA GLU A 145 5.32 -4.97 -25.25
C GLU A 145 6.80 -4.86 -24.89
N LEU A 146 7.15 -4.18 -23.79
CA LEU A 146 8.53 -3.86 -23.40
C LEU A 146 9.25 -5.01 -22.67
N GLY A 147 9.01 -6.24 -23.10
CA GLY A 147 9.60 -7.44 -22.51
C GLY A 147 11.08 -7.69 -22.89
N ASN A 148 11.67 -6.93 -23.82
CA ASN A 148 12.94 -7.37 -24.42
C ASN A 148 14.02 -6.34 -24.77
N ASP A 149 13.81 -5.03 -24.61
CA ASP A 149 14.84 -4.05 -25.03
C ASP A 149 15.48 -3.27 -23.88
N LYS A 150 16.82 -3.23 -23.94
CA LYS A 150 17.80 -2.64 -23.02
C LYS A 150 17.22 -1.57 -22.09
N ALA A 151 17.05 -1.94 -20.82
CA ALA A 151 16.51 -1.11 -19.75
C ALA A 151 17.37 0.15 -19.50
N GLU A 152 17.02 1.24 -20.15
CA GLU A 152 17.30 2.57 -19.61
C GLU A 152 16.62 2.71 -18.24
N ARG A 153 17.23 3.49 -17.33
CA ARG A 153 16.69 3.78 -16.00
C ARG A 153 15.40 4.60 -16.13
N LYS A 154 14.27 3.94 -16.40
CA LYS A 154 12.97 4.58 -16.51
C LYS A 154 12.29 4.60 -15.14
N LEU A 155 12.27 5.77 -14.51
CA LEU A 155 11.56 6.00 -13.25
C LEU A 155 10.03 5.82 -13.42
N SER A 156 9.53 5.96 -14.66
CA SER A 156 8.11 5.83 -15.01
C SER A 156 7.48 4.51 -14.55
N VAL A 157 8.22 3.39 -14.65
CA VAL A 157 7.70 2.05 -14.29
C VAL A 157 7.55 1.88 -12.77
N LEU A 158 8.34 2.62 -11.98
CA LEU A 158 8.27 2.60 -10.51
C LEU A 158 7.28 3.62 -9.96
N LEU A 159 6.75 4.52 -10.82
CA LEU A 159 5.92 5.63 -10.42
C LEU A 159 4.66 5.20 -9.65
N PRO A 160 3.91 4.15 -10.05
CA PRO A 160 2.81 3.59 -9.25
C PRO A 160 3.20 3.23 -7.81
N THR A 161 4.36 2.60 -7.64
CA THR A 161 4.85 2.14 -6.34
C THR A 161 5.29 3.32 -5.48
N VAL A 162 5.94 4.33 -6.08
CA VAL A 162 6.29 5.59 -5.41
C VAL A 162 5.02 6.34 -4.97
N GLY A 163 3.97 6.35 -5.80
CA GLY A 163 2.70 6.96 -5.44
C GLY A 163 2.07 6.33 -4.20
N LEU A 164 1.99 5.00 -4.17
CA LEU A 164 1.49 4.25 -3.00
C LEU A 164 2.37 4.47 -1.76
N MET A 165 3.69 4.51 -1.93
CA MET A 165 4.64 4.78 -0.85
C MET A 165 4.41 6.15 -0.20
N ILE A 166 4.23 7.20 -1.01
CA ILE A 166 3.98 8.55 -0.51
C ILE A 166 2.66 8.61 0.26
N VAL A 167 1.60 8.00 -0.29
CA VAL A 167 0.30 8.00 0.39
C VAL A 167 0.35 7.20 1.69
N ALA A 168 1.01 6.03 1.71
CA ALA A 168 1.18 5.24 2.92
C ALA A 168 1.88 6.05 4.02
N GLY A 169 2.98 6.73 3.68
CA GLY A 169 3.72 7.59 4.61
C GLY A 169 2.90 8.80 5.08
N ALA A 170 2.16 9.45 4.18
CA ALA A 170 1.34 10.62 4.52
C ALA A 170 0.09 10.27 5.33
N ALA A 171 -0.49 9.08 5.13
CA ALA A 171 -1.67 8.61 5.85
C ALA A 171 -1.34 8.06 7.25
N ALA A 172 -0.12 7.54 7.45
CA ALA A 172 0.32 7.01 8.74
C ALA A 172 0.07 7.95 9.95
N PRO A 173 0.51 9.22 9.95
CA PRO A 173 0.27 10.12 11.09
C PRO A 173 -1.22 10.41 11.31
N VAL A 174 -2.01 10.59 10.24
CA VAL A 174 -3.46 10.83 10.33
C VAL A 174 -4.13 9.67 11.05
N ILE A 175 -3.82 8.44 10.65
CA ILE A 175 -4.47 7.23 11.17
C ILE A 175 -3.96 6.89 12.58
N SER A 176 -2.67 7.13 12.86
CA SER A 176 -2.12 6.97 14.21
C SER A 176 -2.74 7.92 15.23
N ILE A 177 -2.92 9.19 14.88
CA ILE A 177 -3.56 10.18 15.76
C ILE A 177 -5.07 9.91 15.86
N GLY A 178 -5.67 9.45 14.76
CA GLY A 178 -7.11 9.43 14.61
C GLY A 178 -7.88 8.24 15.16
N GLY A 179 -7.21 7.17 15.55
CA GLY A 179 -7.91 6.09 16.23
C GLY A 179 -7.16 4.77 16.33
N SER A 180 -6.09 4.56 15.55
CA SER A 180 -5.28 3.36 15.71
C SER A 180 -3.81 3.59 15.40
N LEU A 181 -3.03 3.65 16.48
CA LEU A 181 -1.57 3.65 16.40
C LEU A 181 -1.09 2.46 15.57
N LEU A 182 -1.58 1.24 15.84
CA LEU A 182 -1.18 0.02 15.13
C LEU A 182 -1.36 0.12 13.61
N ILE A 183 -2.51 0.60 13.13
CA ILE A 183 -2.73 0.71 11.67
C ILE A 183 -1.79 1.75 11.06
N GLY A 184 -1.58 2.89 11.74
CA GLY A 184 -0.62 3.89 11.27
C GLY A 184 0.83 3.39 11.29
N GLN A 185 1.19 2.54 12.25
CA GLN A 185 2.48 1.84 12.30
C GLN A 185 2.66 0.89 11.12
N LEU A 186 1.62 0.12 10.76
CA LEU A 186 1.64 -0.76 9.58
C LEU A 186 1.71 0.02 8.27
N LEU A 187 1.08 1.19 8.18
CA LEU A 187 1.20 2.10 7.04
C LEU A 187 2.63 2.66 6.90
N GLY A 188 3.26 3.02 8.03
CA GLY A 188 4.67 3.39 8.08
C GLY A 188 5.57 2.24 7.61
N ALA A 189 5.32 1.02 8.08
CA ALA A 189 6.07 -0.17 7.68
C ALA A 189 5.91 -0.48 6.20
N LEU A 190 4.69 -0.33 5.65
CA LEU A 190 4.43 -0.48 4.21
C LEU A 190 5.17 0.59 3.40
N GLY A 191 5.10 1.86 3.80
CA GLY A 191 5.82 2.96 3.16
C GLY A 191 7.33 2.73 3.15
N ALA A 192 7.89 2.33 4.29
CA ALA A 192 9.32 2.00 4.43
C ALA A 192 9.73 0.81 3.55
N ALA A 193 8.92 -0.25 3.51
CA ALA A 193 9.20 -1.42 2.68
C ALA A 193 9.13 -1.10 1.18
N LEU A 194 8.18 -0.27 0.76
CA LEU A 194 8.07 0.20 -0.63
C LEU A 194 9.25 1.11 -1.00
N PHE A 195 9.70 1.98 -0.10
CA PHE A 195 10.86 2.83 -0.32
C PHE A 195 12.14 2.01 -0.55
N ALA A 196 12.39 1.01 0.31
CA ALA A 196 13.52 0.09 0.13
C ALA A 196 13.45 -0.64 -1.23
N TYR A 197 12.27 -1.14 -1.60
CA TYR A 197 12.07 -1.78 -2.90
C TYR A 197 12.35 -0.83 -4.07
N VAL A 198 11.83 0.40 -4.04
CA VAL A 198 12.07 1.40 -5.09
C VAL A 198 13.56 1.69 -5.26
N ILE A 199 14.30 1.87 -4.16
CA ILE A 199 15.76 2.08 -4.21
C ILE A 199 16.45 0.89 -4.86
N VAL A 200 16.17 -0.33 -4.40
CA VAL A 200 16.84 -1.53 -4.90
C VAL A 200 16.49 -1.77 -6.37
N SER A 201 15.22 -1.66 -6.76
CA SER A 201 14.78 -1.82 -8.14
C SER A 201 15.40 -0.76 -9.07
N TYR A 202 15.51 0.48 -8.61
CA TYR A 202 16.18 1.54 -9.37
C TYR A 202 17.68 1.27 -9.57
N LEU A 203 18.38 0.84 -8.52
CA LEU A 203 19.81 0.56 -8.56
C LEU A 203 20.15 -0.71 -9.37
N THR A 204 19.35 -1.76 -9.20
CA THR A 204 19.55 -3.06 -9.87
C THR A 204 18.94 -3.11 -11.27
N LYS A 205 18.16 -2.08 -11.67
CA LYS A 205 17.43 -2.01 -12.93
C LYS A 205 16.46 -3.18 -13.14
N VAL A 206 15.95 -3.74 -12.05
CA VAL A 206 14.94 -4.81 -12.08
C VAL A 206 13.57 -4.17 -11.92
N THR A 207 12.79 -4.22 -12.98
CA THR A 207 11.41 -3.70 -13.02
C THR A 207 10.46 -4.80 -13.42
N GLN A 208 9.26 -4.79 -12.84
CA GLN A 208 8.22 -5.74 -13.16
C GLN A 208 6.88 -5.03 -13.30
N VAL A 209 6.18 -5.38 -14.38
CA VAL A 209 4.81 -4.93 -14.62
C VAL A 209 3.91 -5.54 -13.54
N PHE A 210 2.89 -4.79 -13.11
CA PHE A 210 1.93 -5.20 -12.08
C PHE A 210 2.50 -5.41 -10.67
N SER A 211 3.77 -5.07 -10.43
CA SER A 211 4.40 -5.18 -9.10
C SER A 211 3.74 -4.36 -8.00
N CYS A 212 2.90 -3.36 -8.35
CA CYS A 212 2.13 -2.54 -7.43
C CYS A 212 0.82 -3.20 -6.93
N ILE A 213 0.37 -4.33 -7.51
CA ILE A 213 -0.89 -4.97 -7.11
C ILE A 213 -0.91 -5.33 -5.61
N PRO A 214 0.07 -6.09 -5.07
CA PRO A 214 0.07 -6.42 -3.65
C PRO A 214 0.12 -5.17 -2.76
N ALA A 215 0.94 -4.18 -3.12
CA ALA A 215 1.02 -2.91 -2.40
C ALA A 215 -0.33 -2.17 -2.35
N SER A 216 -1.08 -2.14 -3.45
CA SER A 216 -2.40 -1.51 -3.50
C SER A 216 -3.44 -2.22 -2.62
N LEU A 217 -3.39 -3.56 -2.55
CA LEU A 217 -4.28 -4.35 -1.68
C LEU A 217 -3.94 -4.14 -0.20
N LEU A 218 -2.65 -4.15 0.15
CA LEU A 218 -2.20 -3.89 1.52
C LEU A 218 -2.58 -2.48 1.97
N LEU A 219 -2.30 -1.46 1.14
CA LEU A 219 -2.64 -0.07 1.44
C LEU A 219 -4.15 0.14 1.54
N GLY A 220 -4.91 -0.36 0.56
CA GLY A 220 -6.37 -0.28 0.57
C GLY A 220 -6.97 -0.98 1.79
N GLY A 221 -6.41 -2.14 2.16
CA GLY A 221 -6.80 -2.87 3.37
C GLY A 221 -6.60 -2.03 4.62
N LEU A 222 -5.42 -1.41 4.77
CA LEU A 222 -5.09 -0.57 5.93
C LEU A 222 -6.00 0.66 6.02
N ILE A 223 -6.23 1.33 4.88
CA ILE A 223 -7.12 2.48 4.80
C ILE A 223 -8.56 2.09 5.15
N THR A 224 -9.10 1.01 4.55
CA THR A 224 -10.48 0.57 4.82
C THR A 224 -10.66 0.07 6.25
N GLN A 225 -9.70 -0.69 6.79
CA GLN A 225 -9.71 -1.09 8.20
C GLN A 225 -9.60 0.09 9.15
N SER A 226 -8.93 1.19 8.77
CA SER A 226 -8.89 2.38 9.63
C SER A 226 -10.28 3.02 9.81
N HIS A 227 -11.19 2.90 8.85
CA HIS A 227 -12.59 3.28 9.07
C HIS A 227 -13.28 2.37 10.08
N VAL A 228 -13.11 1.05 9.90
CA VAL A 228 -13.92 0.03 10.57
C VAL A 228 -13.42 -0.31 11.98
N LEU A 229 -12.11 -0.27 12.20
CA LEU A 229 -11.47 -0.59 13.48
C LEU A 229 -11.07 0.63 14.30
N ALA A 230 -10.77 1.74 13.64
CA ALA A 230 -10.26 2.95 14.29
C ALA A 230 -11.29 4.10 14.28
N ASP A 231 -12.52 3.83 13.86
CA ASP A 231 -13.64 4.77 13.77
C ASP A 231 -13.30 6.10 13.06
N ILE A 232 -12.34 6.07 12.14
CA ILE A 232 -11.94 7.26 11.38
C ILE A 232 -13.10 7.67 10.45
N PRO A 233 -13.47 8.96 10.39
CA PRO A 233 -14.56 9.44 9.56
C PRO A 233 -14.43 9.02 8.09
N LEU A 234 -15.52 8.60 7.47
CA LEU A 234 -15.53 8.17 6.06
C LEU A 234 -14.99 9.25 5.11
N SER A 235 -15.24 10.53 5.41
CA SER A 235 -14.72 11.67 4.65
C SER A 235 -13.19 11.67 4.56
N VAL A 236 -12.49 11.37 5.66
CA VAL A 236 -11.03 11.28 5.75
C VAL A 236 -10.52 10.13 4.89
N ILE A 237 -11.19 8.98 4.97
CA ILE A 237 -10.85 7.78 4.21
C ILE A 237 -11.01 8.00 2.71
N LEU A 238 -12.09 8.68 2.30
CA LEU A 238 -12.32 9.04 0.91
C LEU A 238 -11.27 10.04 0.39
N LEU A 239 -10.86 11.02 1.20
CA LEU A 239 -9.81 11.98 0.83
C LEU A 239 -8.44 11.30 0.67
N ILE A 240 -8.06 10.44 1.61
CA ILE A 240 -6.81 9.65 1.51
C ILE A 240 -6.86 8.75 0.27
N THR A 241 -7.98 8.06 0.06
CA THR A 241 -8.19 7.20 -1.12
C THR A 241 -8.12 8.01 -2.41
N ALA A 242 -8.72 9.19 -2.48
CA ALA A 242 -8.64 10.08 -3.64
C ALA A 242 -7.19 10.49 -3.93
N SER A 243 -6.37 10.73 -2.90
CA SER A 243 -4.96 11.07 -3.07
C SER A 243 -4.14 9.95 -3.74
N VAL A 244 -4.54 8.67 -3.58
CA VAL A 244 -3.94 7.52 -4.28
C VAL A 244 -4.09 7.63 -5.79
N PHE A 245 -5.15 8.30 -6.28
CA PHE A 245 -5.44 8.40 -7.71
C PHE A 245 -4.63 9.47 -8.46
N VAL A 246 -3.86 10.33 -7.77
CA VAL A 246 -3.06 11.38 -8.43
C VAL A 246 -2.06 10.77 -9.43
N THR A 247 -1.28 9.78 -8.99
CA THR A 247 -0.31 9.08 -9.84
C THR A 247 -0.94 8.36 -11.05
N PRO A 248 -1.92 7.45 -10.89
CA PRO A 248 -2.50 6.74 -12.03
C PRO A 248 -3.21 7.68 -13.02
N ILE A 249 -3.83 8.76 -12.54
CA ILE A 249 -4.40 9.81 -13.41
C ILE A 249 -3.28 10.46 -14.23
N ALA A 250 -2.19 10.90 -13.59
CA ALA A 250 -1.06 11.51 -14.29
C ALA A 250 -0.43 10.57 -15.33
N VAL A 251 -0.30 9.28 -15.01
CA VAL A 251 0.20 8.24 -15.93
C VAL A 251 -0.77 8.02 -17.09
N ARG A 252 -2.09 8.03 -16.85
CA ARG A 252 -3.09 7.82 -17.90
C ARG A 252 -3.10 8.93 -18.95
N PHE A 253 -2.90 10.17 -18.52
CA PHE A 253 -2.91 11.35 -19.39
C PHE A 253 -1.55 11.66 -20.03
N SER A 254 -0.48 10.96 -19.65
CA SER A 254 0.86 11.15 -20.22
C SER A 254 1.19 10.06 -21.21
N SER A 255 1.38 10.41 -22.49
CA SER A 255 1.65 9.43 -23.56
C SER A 255 3.01 8.74 -23.42
N GLU A 256 4.06 9.48 -23.00
CA GLU A 256 5.38 8.95 -22.63
C GLU A 256 5.98 9.84 -21.53
N LEU A 257 6.24 9.24 -20.35
CA LEU A 257 6.83 9.95 -19.22
C LEU A 257 8.35 9.89 -19.29
N THR A 258 8.98 11.03 -19.57
CA THR A 258 10.42 11.21 -19.33
C THR A 258 10.74 11.23 -17.84
N ASN A 259 11.98 10.93 -17.44
CA ASN A 259 12.38 10.97 -16.02
C ASN A 259 12.10 12.32 -15.36
N LYS A 260 12.23 13.45 -16.09
CA LYS A 260 11.89 14.79 -15.57
C LYS A 260 10.40 14.92 -15.27
N GLN A 261 9.54 14.43 -16.16
CA GLN A 261 8.10 14.43 -15.93
C GLN A 261 7.70 13.47 -14.80
N SER A 262 8.35 12.30 -14.69
CA SER A 262 8.15 11.39 -13.55
C SER A 262 8.47 12.06 -12.22
N ILE A 263 9.56 12.82 -12.13
CA ILE A 263 9.88 13.61 -10.93
C ILE A 263 8.79 14.67 -10.65
N GLY A 264 8.27 15.32 -11.69
CA GLY A 264 7.14 16.25 -11.56
C GLY A 264 5.89 15.58 -10.98
N VAL A 265 5.55 14.36 -11.44
CA VAL A 265 4.42 13.58 -10.90
C VAL A 265 4.66 13.20 -9.43
N ILE A 266 5.88 12.77 -9.07
CA ILE A 266 6.25 12.47 -7.68
C ILE A 266 6.08 13.71 -6.79
N PHE A 267 6.53 14.87 -7.27
CA PHE A 267 6.40 16.13 -6.54
C PHE A 267 4.92 16.50 -6.33
N ILE A 268 4.10 16.43 -7.37
CA ILE A 268 2.66 16.72 -7.29
C ILE A 268 1.96 15.74 -6.34
N GLN A 269 2.27 14.44 -6.43
CA GLN A 269 1.78 13.42 -5.50
C GLN A 269 2.15 13.77 -4.06
N GLY A 270 3.42 14.15 -3.81
CA GLY A 270 3.89 14.56 -2.48
C GLY A 270 3.13 15.76 -1.93
N VAL A 271 2.97 16.82 -2.73
CA VAL A 271 2.24 18.03 -2.34
C VAL A 271 0.78 17.72 -2.03
N ILE A 272 0.09 17.00 -2.91
CA ILE A 272 -1.33 16.66 -2.71
C ILE A 272 -1.50 15.76 -1.49
N SER A 273 -0.67 14.72 -1.33
CA SER A 273 -0.74 13.83 -0.17
C SER A 273 -0.43 14.56 1.13
N LEU A 274 0.48 15.52 1.14
CA LEU A 274 0.79 16.34 2.32
C LEU A 274 -0.37 17.30 2.66
N LEU A 275 -0.96 17.95 1.66
CA LEU A 275 -2.13 18.81 1.85
C LEU A 275 -3.34 18.02 2.37
N VAL A 276 -3.61 16.85 1.77
CA VAL A 276 -4.67 15.93 2.22
C VAL A 276 -4.38 15.46 3.64
N SER A 277 -3.16 15.04 3.95
CA SER A 277 -2.76 14.62 5.30
C SER A 277 -2.95 15.75 6.32
N GLY A 278 -2.49 16.97 6.02
CA GLY A 278 -2.67 18.13 6.89
C GLY A 278 -4.14 18.48 7.14
N PHE A 279 -4.97 18.43 6.11
CA PHE A 279 -6.41 18.66 6.23
C PHE A 279 -7.12 17.54 7.01
N CYS A 280 -6.76 16.29 6.76
CA CYS A 280 -7.30 15.15 7.51
C CYS A 280 -6.86 15.15 8.97
N LEU A 281 -5.60 15.55 9.26
CA LEU A 281 -5.13 15.75 10.62
C LEU A 281 -5.97 16.79 11.34
N TRP A 282 -6.30 17.91 10.67
CA TRP A 282 -7.19 18.92 11.22
C TRP A 282 -8.59 18.37 11.54
N LEU A 283 -9.17 17.57 10.63
CA LEU A 283 -10.50 16.98 10.82
C LEU A 283 -10.57 15.94 11.94
N VAL A 284 -9.45 15.29 12.24
CA VAL A 284 -9.38 14.18 13.18
C VAL A 284 -8.69 14.60 14.49
N TRP A 285 -8.18 15.83 14.55
CA TRP A 285 -7.54 16.36 15.74
C TRP A 285 -8.52 16.35 16.91
N PRO A 286 -8.18 15.72 18.05
CA PRO A 286 -9.08 15.70 19.19
C PRO A 286 -9.26 17.12 19.73
N GLU A 287 -10.50 17.63 19.67
CA GLU A 287 -10.91 18.92 20.26
C GLU A 287 -10.61 18.99 21.77
N SER A 288 -10.43 17.85 22.44
CA SER A 288 -10.16 17.74 23.88
C SER A 288 -8.69 17.88 24.30
N SER A 289 -7.74 18.10 23.39
CA SER A 289 -6.32 18.30 23.76
C SER A 289 -5.99 19.68 24.36
N LEU A 290 -7.00 20.51 24.62
CA LEU A 290 -6.89 21.87 25.16
C LEU A 290 -7.52 22.06 26.55
N TYR A 291 -7.89 20.99 27.26
CA TYR A 291 -8.36 21.05 28.66
C TYR A 291 -7.61 20.08 29.56
#